data_AF-A0A3A4WFT2-F1
#
_entry.id   AF-A0A3A4WFT2-F1
#
_cell.length_a   1.000
_cell.length_b   1.000
_cell.length_c   1.000
_cell.angle_alpha   90.00
_cell.angle_beta   90.00
_cell.angle_gamma   90.00
#
_symmetry.space_group_name_H-M   'P 1'
#
loop_
_entity.id
_entity.type
_entity.pdbx_description
1 polymer ?
#
loop_
_entity_poly.entity_id
_entity_poly.type
_entity_poly.pdbx_seq_one_letter_code
_entity_poly.pdbx_strand_id
1 'polypeptide(L)'
;MRLTKTIAIGALSTLLALSLPVAGASAATGYAGNSSLTITGRGRAHGVGLCMASVGNMARAGYSYSYILQYFYRGTRVRYKRLPRTVRVGV
;
A
#
# COMPACT_ATOMS: atom_id res chain seq x y z
N MET A 1 11.91 -48.78 60.91
CA MET A 1 11.85 -47.35 60.55
C MET A 1 12.18 -47.16 59.06
N ARG A 2 11.30 -47.58 58.14
CA ARG A 2 11.51 -47.57 56.68
C ARG A 2 10.48 -46.67 55.94
N LEU A 3 10.06 -45.55 56.55
CA LEU A 3 9.04 -44.68 55.94
C LEU A 3 9.53 -43.27 55.59
N THR A 4 10.75 -42.88 55.98
CA THR A 4 11.27 -41.53 55.73
C THR A 4 12.08 -41.40 54.43
N LYS A 5 12.50 -42.51 53.81
CA LYS A 5 13.31 -42.50 52.58
C LYS A 5 12.49 -42.37 51.28
N THR A 6 11.19 -42.70 51.30
CA THR A 6 10.31 -42.67 50.12
C THR A 6 9.83 -41.26 49.77
N ILE A 7 9.75 -40.35 50.75
CA ILE A 7 9.30 -38.96 50.53
C ILE A 7 10.40 -38.11 49.87
N ALA A 8 11.68 -38.39 50.17
CA ALA A 8 12.80 -37.64 49.62
C ALA A 8 13.00 -37.84 48.10
N ILE A 9 12.59 -38.99 47.56
CA ILE A 9 12.76 -39.32 46.13
C ILE A 9 11.56 -38.82 45.30
N GLY A 10 10.36 -38.78 45.88
CA GLY A 10 9.16 -38.25 45.22
C GLY A 10 9.24 -36.74 44.96
N ALA A 11 9.76 -35.97 45.91
CA ALA A 11 9.94 -34.52 45.76
C ALA A 11 11.04 -34.15 44.76
N LEU A 12 12.06 -35.01 44.59
CA LEU A 12 13.14 -34.79 43.61
C LEU A 12 12.69 -35.11 42.18
N SER A 13 11.75 -36.06 42.03
CA SER A 13 11.19 -36.46 40.73
C SER A 13 10.21 -35.41 40.17
N THR A 14 9.44 -34.75 41.04
CA THR A 14 8.57 -33.64 40.66
C THR A 14 9.31 -32.32 40.49
N LEU A 15 10.44 -32.11 41.17
CA LEU A 15 11.31 -30.95 40.92
C LEU A 15 12.03 -31.02 39.56
N LEU A 16 12.35 -32.23 39.08
CA LEU A 16 13.02 -32.43 37.79
C LEU A 16 12.08 -32.33 36.58
N ALA A 17 10.77 -32.52 36.79
CA ALA A 17 9.77 -32.28 35.74
C ALA A 17 9.45 -30.78 35.55
N LEU A 18 9.79 -29.93 36.53
CA LEU A 18 9.58 -28.48 36.49
C LEU A 18 10.71 -27.73 35.75
N SER A 19 11.77 -28.42 35.37
CA SER A 19 12.91 -27.84 34.64
C SER A 19 12.98 -28.24 33.16
N LEU A 20 12.03 -29.05 32.66
CA LEU A 20 11.98 -29.32 31.22
C LEU A 20 11.35 -28.12 30.48
N PRO A 21 12.07 -27.48 29.55
CA PRO A 21 11.48 -26.46 28.71
C PRO A 21 10.45 -27.14 27.80
N VAL A 22 9.19 -26.74 27.93
CA VAL A 22 8.13 -27.11 27.00
C VAL A 22 8.53 -26.63 25.60
N ALA A 23 8.73 -27.56 24.67
CA ALA A 23 8.93 -27.26 23.26
C ALA A 23 7.61 -26.72 22.69
N GLY A 24 7.40 -25.42 22.84
CA GLY A 24 6.14 -24.77 22.54
C GLY A 24 6.35 -23.40 21.91
N ALA A 25 7.13 -23.34 20.83
CA ALA A 25 7.08 -22.21 19.92
C ALA A 25 7.58 -22.66 18.54
N SER A 26 6.65 -23.03 17.66
CA SER A 26 6.90 -22.91 16.23
C SER A 26 7.06 -21.42 15.98
N ALA A 27 8.30 -20.93 15.97
CA ALA A 27 8.57 -19.59 15.49
C ALA A 27 8.00 -19.55 14.08
N ALA A 28 6.88 -18.85 13.88
CA ALA A 28 6.65 -18.26 12.58
C ALA A 28 7.90 -17.42 12.35
N THR A 29 8.78 -17.89 11.46
CA THR A 29 9.83 -17.06 10.90
C THR A 29 9.11 -15.98 10.11
N GLY A 30 8.60 -14.98 10.81
CA GLY A 30 8.33 -13.68 10.23
C GLY A 30 9.64 -13.25 9.60
N TYR A 31 9.58 -12.81 8.35
CA TYR A 31 10.74 -12.41 7.58
C TYR A 31 11.71 -11.58 8.45
N ALA A 32 12.80 -12.23 8.91
CA ALA A 32 13.87 -11.61 9.69
C ALA A 32 14.86 -10.90 8.76
N GLY A 33 14.31 -10.17 7.80
CA GLY A 33 15.03 -9.42 6.80
C GLY A 33 14.20 -8.20 6.44
N ASN A 34 14.88 -7.09 6.18
CA ASN A 34 14.30 -5.82 5.77
C ASN A 34 13.48 -6.05 4.48
N SER A 35 12.21 -6.42 4.64
CA SER A 35 11.36 -6.85 3.53
C SER A 35 10.85 -5.60 2.82
N SER A 36 11.62 -5.11 1.85
CA SER A 36 11.22 -3.98 1.03
C SER A 36 10.68 -4.48 -0.31
N LEU A 37 9.50 -3.99 -0.67
CA LEU A 37 8.96 -4.10 -2.01
C LEU A 37 9.07 -2.74 -2.68
N THR A 38 10.01 -2.59 -3.61
CA THR A 38 10.11 -1.39 -4.44
C THR A 38 9.31 -1.61 -5.72
N ILE A 39 8.23 -0.86 -5.88
CA ILE A 39 7.44 -0.81 -7.11
C ILE A 39 7.90 0.41 -7.90
N THR A 40 8.45 0.18 -9.08
CA THR A 40 8.79 1.25 -10.03
C THR A 40 7.76 1.30 -11.15
N GLY A 41 7.42 2.51 -11.58
CA GLY A 41 6.41 2.76 -12.60
C GLY A 41 6.61 4.11 -13.25
N ARG A 42 5.84 4.37 -14.32
CA ARG A 42 5.89 5.63 -15.07
C ARG A 42 4.49 6.18 -15.31
N GLY A 43 4.42 7.49 -15.49
CA GLY A 43 3.14 8.20 -15.61
C GLY A 43 2.50 8.49 -14.25
N ARG A 44 1.58 9.44 -14.23
CA ARG A 44 0.80 9.84 -13.05
C ARG A 44 -0.66 9.98 -13.52
N ALA A 45 -1.61 9.45 -12.75
CA ALA A 45 -3.05 9.34 -13.07
C ALA A 45 -3.42 8.24 -14.08
N HIS A 46 -4.68 8.22 -14.52
CA HIS A 46 -5.29 7.13 -15.28
C HIS A 46 -4.83 7.04 -16.76
N GLY A 47 -4.06 8.01 -17.26
CA GLY A 47 -3.43 7.94 -18.58
C GLY A 47 -4.36 8.09 -19.79
N VAL A 48 -5.57 8.64 -19.63
CA VAL A 48 -6.51 8.87 -20.76
C VAL A 48 -6.82 10.37 -20.89
N GLY A 49 -6.98 10.86 -22.11
CA GLY A 49 -7.31 12.26 -22.37
C GLY A 49 -6.10 13.19 -22.23
N LEU A 50 -6.19 14.17 -21.33
CA LEU A 50 -5.26 15.30 -21.23
C LEU A 50 -4.10 15.01 -20.27
N CYS A 51 -2.86 15.03 -20.77
CA CYS A 51 -1.67 14.96 -19.92
C CYS A 51 -1.28 16.36 -19.40
N MET A 52 -1.50 16.63 -18.11
CA MET A 52 -1.25 17.96 -17.52
C MET A 52 0.21 18.43 -17.63
N ALA A 53 1.18 17.52 -17.50
CA ALA A 53 2.59 17.87 -17.67
C ALA A 53 2.87 18.36 -19.10
N SER A 54 2.32 17.67 -20.10
CA SER A 54 2.43 18.08 -21.51
C SER A 54 1.71 19.39 -21.79
N VAL A 55 0.54 19.65 -21.18
CA VAL A 55 -0.15 20.95 -21.29
C VAL A 55 0.78 22.08 -20.85
N GLY A 56 1.45 21.92 -19.69
CA GLY A 56 2.40 22.91 -19.20
C GLY A 56 3.58 23.14 -20.16
N ASN A 57 4.11 22.07 -20.76
CA ASN A 57 5.21 22.18 -21.73
C ASN A 57 4.76 22.84 -23.03
N MET A 58 3.59 22.47 -23.55
CA MET A 58 3.03 23.05 -24.78
C MET A 58 2.65 24.53 -24.57
N ALA A 59 2.08 24.89 -23.42
CA ALA A 59 1.76 26.28 -23.12
C ALA A 59 3.04 27.15 -23.08
N ARG A 60 4.12 26.65 -22.46
CA ARG A 60 5.43 27.35 -22.45
C ARG A 60 6.05 27.47 -23.84
N ALA A 61 5.81 26.51 -24.71
CA ALA A 61 6.21 26.55 -26.11
C ALA A 61 5.30 27.45 -26.99
N GLY A 62 4.29 28.11 -26.41
CA GLY A 62 3.41 29.06 -27.10
C GLY A 62 2.21 28.46 -27.81
N TYR A 63 1.92 27.16 -27.62
CA TYR A 63 0.72 26.56 -28.20
C TYR A 63 -0.54 27.09 -27.53
N SER A 64 -1.55 27.41 -28.33
CA SER A 64 -2.85 27.85 -27.84
C SER A 64 -3.59 26.71 -27.13
N TYR A 65 -4.46 27.06 -26.16
CA TYR A 65 -5.27 26.07 -25.45
C TYR A 65 -6.12 25.23 -26.42
N SER A 66 -6.63 25.82 -27.50
CA SER A 66 -7.44 25.14 -28.50
C SER A 66 -6.63 24.12 -29.30
N TYR A 67 -5.37 24.43 -29.59
CA TYR A 67 -4.45 23.48 -30.21
C TYR A 67 -4.13 22.32 -29.27
N ILE A 68 -3.80 22.62 -28.01
CA ILE A 68 -3.48 21.61 -26.98
C ILE A 68 -4.67 20.65 -26.81
N LEU A 69 -5.89 21.15 -26.69
CA LEU A 69 -7.08 20.30 -26.58
C LEU A 69 -7.28 19.41 -27.80
N GLN A 70 -7.12 19.93 -29.02
CA GLN A 70 -7.29 19.14 -30.23
C GLN A 70 -6.18 18.10 -30.44
N TYR A 71 -4.98 18.35 -29.90
CA TYR A 71 -3.89 17.37 -29.88
C TYR A 71 -4.26 16.13 -29.03
N PHE A 72 -4.81 16.34 -27.83
CA PHE A 72 -5.23 15.24 -26.94
C PHE A 72 -6.58 14.62 -27.30
N TYR A 73 -7.50 15.42 -27.85
CA TYR A 73 -8.85 15.01 -28.20
C TYR A 73 -9.05 15.13 -29.71
N ARG A 74 -8.54 14.15 -30.45
CA ARG A 74 -8.56 14.13 -31.92
C ARG A 74 -9.99 14.17 -32.45
N GLY A 75 -10.20 14.94 -33.52
CA GLY A 75 -11.52 15.09 -34.17
C GLY A 75 -12.50 15.99 -33.42
N THR A 76 -12.10 16.61 -32.30
CA THR A 76 -12.95 17.56 -31.57
C THR A 76 -12.79 18.99 -32.08
N ARG A 77 -13.72 19.86 -31.71
CA ARG A 77 -13.64 21.30 -31.95
C ARG A 77 -14.00 22.06 -30.68
N VAL A 78 -13.27 23.13 -30.41
CA VAL A 78 -13.62 24.04 -29.32
C VAL A 78 -14.80 24.92 -29.77
N ARG A 79 -15.80 25.03 -28.90
CA ARG A 79 -17.02 25.83 -29.11
C ARG A 79 -17.36 26.56 -27.83
N TYR A 80 -17.74 27.82 -27.95
CA TYR A 80 -18.30 28.58 -26.85
C TYR A 80 -19.80 28.31 -26.77
N LYS A 81 -20.29 27.96 -25.58
CA LYS A 81 -21.71 27.76 -25.30
C LYS A 81 -22.11 28.67 -24.16
N ARG A 82 -23.23 29.38 -24.32
CA ARG A 82 -23.84 30.14 -23.23
C ARG A 82 -24.52 29.16 -22.29
N LEU A 83 -24.01 29.08 -21.07
CA LEU A 83 -24.57 28.25 -20.01
C LEU A 83 -25.57 29.08 -19.16
N PRO A 84 -26.55 28.42 -18.52
CA PRO A 84 -27.45 29.10 -17.58
C PRO A 84 -26.65 29.68 -16.40
N ARG A 85 -27.16 30.78 -15.82
CA ARG A 85 -26.51 31.46 -14.68
C ARG A 85 -26.52 30.66 -13.38
N THR A 86 -27.40 29.67 -13.30
CA THR A 86 -27.56 28.82 -12.11
C THR A 86 -27.54 27.37 -12.56
N VAL A 87 -26.61 26.60 -12.01
CA VAL A 87 -26.47 25.16 -12.23
C VAL A 87 -26.59 24.50 -10.87
N ARG A 88 -27.56 23.59 -10.72
CA ARG A 88 -27.63 22.72 -9.54
C ARG A 88 -26.57 21.64 -9.68
N VAL A 89 -25.74 21.46 -8.67
CA VAL A 89 -24.76 20.37 -8.60
C VAL A 89 -25.36 19.31 -7.67
N GLY A 90 -25.43 18.06 -8.13
CA GLY A 90 -25.83 16.96 -7.27
C GLY A 90 -24.74 16.70 -6.22
N VAL A 91 -25.13 16.64 -4.96
CA VAL A 91 -24.31 16.08 -3.87
C VAL A 91 -24.90 14.74 -3.47
#